data_AF-A0A2B7WGU6-F1
#
_entry.id   AF-A0A2B7WGU6-F1
#
_cell.length_a   1.000
_cell.length_b   1.000
_cell.length_c   1.000
_cell.angle_alpha   90.00
_cell.angle_beta   90.00
_cell.angle_gamma   90.00
#
_symmetry.space_group_name_H-M   'P 1'
#
loop_
_entity.id
_entity.type
_entity.pdbx_description
1 polymer ?
#
loop_
_entity_poly.entity_id
_entity_poly.type
_entity_poly.pdbx_seq_one_letter_code
_entity_poly.pdbx_strand_id
1 'polypeptide(L)'
;MKFSAAFAATVLSAVVCAAPGGHAIKRQQTDRGNETIAGLGARKQEVTAAGASTLDLAIAMLETTNMGTDYAYGDNKVEDASNFGIFKQNWGMLRECSAQFKGQTTADWNNGAALNSDLGADITARHECESFYGQDTWFSGHRNGESGLQNPDTPDIRAYKEGVFWIQSQIESDPKYLTDDTRFWADIVPI
;
A
#
# COMPACT_ATOMS: atom_id res chain seq x y z
N MET A 1 -64.71 18.67 -51.06
CA MET A 1 -64.50 20.13 -50.99
C MET A 1 -63.73 20.43 -49.71
N LYS A 2 -62.54 21.03 -49.91
CA LYS A 2 -61.64 21.78 -49.01
C LYS A 2 -61.88 21.70 -47.49
N PHE A 3 -60.89 21.12 -46.79
CA PHE A 3 -60.57 21.45 -45.40
C PHE A 3 -59.37 22.42 -45.38
N SER A 4 -59.53 23.52 -44.65
CA SER A 4 -58.45 24.41 -44.22
C SER A 4 -58.28 24.27 -42.72
N ALA A 5 -57.05 24.07 -42.25
CA ALA A 5 -56.59 24.55 -40.95
C ALA A 5 -55.05 24.55 -40.93
N ALA A 6 -54.51 25.70 -40.54
CA ALA A 6 -53.08 26.01 -40.48
C ALA A 6 -52.42 25.38 -39.26
N PHE A 7 -51.11 25.10 -39.35
CA PHE A 7 -50.25 24.93 -38.19
C PHE A 7 -49.02 25.82 -38.32
N ALA A 8 -48.82 26.65 -37.31
CA ALA A 8 -47.68 27.55 -37.16
C ALA A 8 -46.41 26.75 -36.81
N ALA A 9 -45.31 27.02 -37.50
CA ALA A 9 -44.00 26.47 -37.17
C ALA A 9 -43.21 27.53 -36.37
N THR A 10 -43.09 27.31 -35.07
CA THR A 10 -42.23 28.07 -34.17
C THR A 10 -40.77 27.65 -34.41
N VAL A 11 -39.89 28.58 -34.76
CA VAL A 11 -38.45 28.33 -34.89
C VAL A 11 -37.84 28.37 -33.48
N LEU A 12 -37.40 27.22 -32.98
CA LEU A 12 -36.63 27.12 -31.74
C LEU A 12 -35.15 27.01 -32.12
N SER A 13 -34.37 28.08 -31.90
CA SER A 13 -32.91 28.04 -32.01
C SER A 13 -32.34 27.24 -30.85
N ALA A 14 -31.84 26.04 -31.11
CA ALA A 14 -31.11 25.24 -30.14
C ALA A 14 -29.69 25.83 -29.96
N VAL A 15 -29.41 26.40 -28.80
CA VAL A 15 -28.05 26.69 -28.36
C VAL A 15 -27.41 25.35 -27.98
N VAL A 16 -26.42 24.91 -28.76
CA VAL A 16 -25.58 23.77 -28.40
C VAL A 16 -24.57 24.26 -27.36
N CYS A 17 -24.81 23.96 -26.09
CA CYS A 17 -23.77 24.04 -25.07
C CYS A 17 -22.79 22.87 -25.30
N ALA A 18 -21.62 23.17 -25.85
CA ALA A 18 -20.51 22.22 -25.87
C ALA A 18 -20.08 21.94 -24.42
N ALA A 19 -20.22 20.69 -23.97
CA ALA A 19 -19.65 20.25 -22.71
C ALA A 19 -18.12 20.39 -22.79
N PRO A 20 -17.44 20.91 -21.75
CA PRO A 20 -15.99 20.89 -21.72
C PRO A 20 -15.54 19.43 -21.70
N GLY A 21 -14.67 19.07 -22.65
CA GLY A 21 -14.10 17.74 -22.77
C GLY A 21 -13.50 17.30 -21.45
N GLY A 22 -14.21 16.40 -20.77
CA GLY A 22 -13.70 15.67 -19.63
C GLY A 22 -12.45 14.94 -20.08
N HIS A 23 -11.29 15.46 -19.70
CA HIS A 23 -10.06 14.70 -19.75
C HIS A 23 -10.30 13.51 -18.83
N ALA A 24 -10.58 12.35 -19.40
CA ALA A 24 -10.55 11.10 -18.66
C ALA A 24 -9.15 11.02 -18.06
N ILE A 25 -9.03 11.30 -16.76
CA ILE A 25 -7.83 11.01 -16.02
C ILE A 25 -7.71 9.49 -16.11
N LYS A 26 -6.86 9.00 -17.02
CA LYS A 26 -6.45 7.61 -17.03
C LYS A 26 -5.84 7.37 -15.66
N ARG A 27 -6.56 6.63 -14.81
CA ARG A 27 -5.99 6.03 -13.61
C ARG A 27 -4.74 5.31 -14.10
N GLN A 28 -3.56 5.77 -13.65
CA GLN A 28 -2.30 5.15 -14.02
C GLN A 28 -2.34 3.77 -13.41
N GLN A 29 -2.77 2.78 -14.21
CA GLN A 29 -2.91 1.43 -13.75
C GLN A 29 -1.49 0.91 -13.52
N THR A 30 -1.12 0.77 -12.26
CA THR A 30 0.16 0.18 -11.87
C THR A 30 0.27 -1.19 -12.52
N ASP A 31 1.40 -1.43 -13.20
CA ASP A 31 1.70 -2.73 -13.79
C ASP A 31 1.76 -3.77 -12.67
N ARG A 32 1.37 -4.99 -12.97
CA ARG A 32 1.17 -6.02 -11.94
C ARG A 32 1.27 -7.41 -12.54
N GLY A 33 1.66 -8.37 -11.72
CA GLY A 33 1.81 -9.74 -12.19
C GLY A 33 2.06 -10.72 -11.05
N ASN A 34 2.54 -11.89 -11.44
CA ASN A 34 3.04 -12.89 -10.53
C ASN A 34 4.30 -13.56 -11.07
N GLU A 35 5.07 -14.14 -10.17
CA GLU A 35 6.28 -14.91 -10.43
C GLU A 35 6.43 -16.02 -9.38
N THR A 36 7.22 -17.05 -9.67
CA THR A 36 7.52 -18.11 -8.70
C THR A 36 8.85 -17.82 -8.00
N ILE A 37 8.82 -17.69 -6.68
CA ILE A 37 9.98 -17.46 -5.83
C ILE A 37 10.20 -18.70 -4.96
N ALA A 38 11.23 -19.47 -5.27
CA ALA A 38 11.53 -20.72 -4.58
C ALA A 38 11.63 -20.51 -3.05
N GLY A 39 10.84 -21.26 -2.29
CA GLY A 39 10.82 -21.21 -0.82
C GLY A 39 9.92 -20.13 -0.21
N LEU A 40 9.30 -19.26 -1.03
CA LEU A 40 8.40 -18.23 -0.52
C LEU A 40 7.16 -18.83 0.18
N GLY A 41 6.68 -19.99 -0.26
CA GLY A 41 5.55 -20.68 0.36
C GLY A 41 5.83 -21.11 1.81
N ALA A 42 7.05 -21.55 2.10
CA ALA A 42 7.48 -21.83 3.46
C ALA A 42 7.58 -20.54 4.29
N ARG A 43 8.08 -19.45 3.69
CA ARG A 43 8.18 -18.14 4.35
C ARG A 43 6.81 -17.55 4.69
N LYS A 44 5.83 -17.65 3.79
CA LYS A 44 4.43 -17.24 4.06
C LYS A 44 3.86 -17.98 5.27
N GLN A 45 4.13 -19.29 5.38
CA GLN A 45 3.69 -20.09 6.51
C GLN A 45 4.38 -19.67 7.82
N GLU A 46 5.67 -19.34 7.78
CA GLU A 46 6.39 -18.79 8.94
C GLU A 46 5.79 -17.45 9.40
N VAL A 47 5.53 -16.54 8.46
CA VAL A 47 4.96 -15.21 8.72
C VAL A 47 3.54 -15.31 9.30
N THR A 48 2.69 -16.16 8.71
CA THR A 48 1.33 -16.39 9.23
C THR A 48 1.32 -17.13 10.57
N ALA A 49 2.23 -18.08 10.80
CA ALA A 49 2.38 -18.74 12.10
C ALA A 49 2.83 -17.76 13.20
N ALA A 50 3.52 -16.69 12.85
CA ALA A 50 3.90 -15.60 13.75
C ALA A 50 2.78 -14.57 13.99
N GLY A 51 1.58 -14.78 13.43
CA GLY A 51 0.39 -13.95 13.69
C GLY A 51 0.01 -12.99 12.57
N ALA A 52 0.68 -13.05 11.42
CA ALA A 52 0.36 -12.20 10.27
C ALA A 52 -0.98 -12.57 9.61
N SER A 53 -1.71 -11.55 9.18
CA SER A 53 -2.90 -11.61 8.33
C SER A 53 -2.53 -11.68 6.84
N THR A 54 -3.55 -11.82 5.97
CA THR A 54 -3.37 -11.69 4.52
C THR A 54 -2.95 -10.29 4.09
N LEU A 55 -3.37 -9.25 4.81
CA LEU A 55 -2.92 -7.88 4.59
C LEU A 55 -1.42 -7.73 4.90
N ASP A 56 -0.95 -8.32 6.00
CA ASP A 56 0.47 -8.32 6.35
C ASP A 56 1.31 -9.02 5.27
N LEU A 57 0.87 -10.19 4.80
CA LEU A 57 1.53 -10.88 3.68
C LEU A 57 1.57 -9.99 2.44
N ALA A 58 0.48 -9.30 2.12
CA ALA A 58 0.42 -8.44 0.94
C ALA A 58 1.39 -7.25 1.03
N ILE A 59 1.50 -6.62 2.20
CA ILE A 59 2.47 -5.56 2.46
C ILE A 59 3.90 -6.11 2.31
N ALA A 60 4.25 -7.17 3.05
CA ALA A 60 5.60 -7.75 2.99
C ALA A 60 6.00 -8.22 1.58
N MET A 61 5.03 -8.75 0.81
CA MET A 61 5.22 -9.20 -0.58
C MET A 61 5.50 -8.04 -1.55
N LEU A 62 4.91 -6.87 -1.29
CA LEU A 62 5.18 -5.66 -2.06
C LEU A 62 6.57 -5.10 -1.73
N GLU A 63 6.97 -5.13 -0.45
CA GLU A 63 8.22 -4.53 0.02
C GLU A 63 9.48 -5.29 -0.41
N THR A 64 9.42 -6.63 -0.44
CA THR A 64 10.55 -7.48 -0.85
C THR A 64 10.10 -8.73 -1.59
N THR A 65 10.98 -9.26 -2.45
CA THR A 65 10.69 -10.47 -3.23
C THR A 65 10.57 -11.74 -2.36
N ASN A 66 11.33 -11.80 -1.27
CA ASN A 66 11.45 -12.97 -0.39
C ASN A 66 10.76 -12.81 0.97
N MET A 67 10.07 -11.69 1.25
CA MET A 67 9.56 -11.33 2.59
C MET A 67 10.68 -11.38 3.66
N GLY A 68 11.87 -10.93 3.28
CA GLY A 68 13.10 -10.96 4.08
C GLY A 68 13.56 -9.58 4.54
N THR A 69 14.68 -9.58 5.27
CA THR A 69 15.32 -8.38 5.85
C THR A 69 16.76 -8.20 5.37
N ASP A 70 17.15 -8.89 4.30
CA ASP A 70 18.49 -8.90 3.68
C ASP A 70 18.72 -7.75 2.68
N TYR A 71 17.82 -6.75 2.66
CA TYR A 71 18.04 -5.50 1.96
C TYR A 71 19.12 -4.66 2.66
N ALA A 72 19.63 -3.62 1.98
CA ALA A 72 20.64 -2.74 2.54
C ALA A 72 20.17 -2.16 3.88
N TYR A 73 21.04 -2.08 4.88
CA TYR A 73 20.67 -1.64 6.23
C TYR A 73 19.91 -0.30 6.21
N GLY A 74 18.77 -0.24 6.90
CA GLY A 74 17.89 0.93 6.92
C GLY A 74 17.27 1.28 5.55
N ASP A 75 17.35 0.39 4.56
CA ASP A 75 17.07 0.65 3.14
C ASP A 75 17.87 1.84 2.57
N ASN A 76 19.13 1.98 3.01
CA ASN A 76 20.02 3.13 2.76
C ASN A 76 19.48 4.48 3.27
N LYS A 77 18.52 4.46 4.18
CA LYS A 77 18.00 5.63 4.89
C LYS A 77 18.53 5.66 6.33
N VAL A 78 18.44 6.83 6.95
CA VAL A 78 18.89 7.09 8.32
C VAL A 78 17.80 7.81 9.10
N GLU A 79 17.91 7.82 10.44
CA GLU A 79 16.98 8.53 11.31
C GLU A 79 15.53 8.06 11.12
N ASP A 80 14.55 8.95 11.18
CA ASP A 80 13.11 8.63 11.07
C ASP A 80 12.73 7.95 9.73
N ALA A 81 13.57 8.08 8.70
CA ALA A 81 13.34 7.44 7.40
C ALA A 81 13.87 6.00 7.31
N SER A 82 14.68 5.54 8.28
CA SER A 82 15.28 4.20 8.26
C SER A 82 14.21 3.11 8.28
N ASN A 83 14.34 2.11 7.40
CA ASN A 83 13.39 1.02 7.29
C ASN A 83 13.88 -0.28 7.97
N PHE A 84 12.97 -0.96 8.68
CA PHE A 84 13.24 -2.21 9.39
C PHE A 84 12.14 -3.25 9.21
N GLY A 85 12.48 -4.52 9.42
CA GLY A 85 11.56 -5.64 9.32
C GLY A 85 11.16 -5.98 7.88
N ILE A 86 10.31 -6.98 7.73
CA ILE A 86 9.83 -7.48 6.42
C ILE A 86 8.89 -6.49 5.74
N PHE A 87 8.28 -5.59 6.53
CA PHE A 87 7.39 -4.56 6.03
C PHE A 87 8.12 -3.25 5.69
N LYS A 88 9.44 -3.16 5.92
CA LYS A 88 10.20 -1.91 5.78
C LYS A 88 9.59 -0.74 6.59
N GLN A 89 9.15 -1.01 7.83
CA GLN A 89 8.55 0.02 8.70
C GLN A 89 9.57 1.13 8.98
N ASN A 90 9.17 2.39 8.79
CA ASN A 90 10.06 3.52 9.05
C ASN A 90 10.16 3.84 10.54
N TRP A 91 11.34 4.26 11.00
CA TRP A 91 11.60 4.59 12.40
C TRP A 91 10.67 5.68 12.95
N GLY A 92 10.34 6.68 12.14
CA GLY A 92 9.48 7.80 12.52
C GLY A 92 8.10 7.33 12.98
N MET A 93 7.53 6.31 12.34
CA MET A 93 6.31 5.66 12.83
C MET A 93 6.60 4.79 14.05
N LEU A 94 7.57 3.88 13.96
CA LEU A 94 7.85 2.90 15.02
C LEU A 94 7.99 3.55 16.40
N ARG A 95 8.74 4.66 16.50
CA ARG A 95 9.00 5.37 17.76
C ARG A 95 7.79 6.12 18.34
N GLU A 96 6.70 6.25 17.59
CA GLU A 96 5.46 6.90 18.02
C GLU A 96 4.41 5.86 18.49
N CYS A 97 4.32 4.73 17.78
CA CYS A 97 3.21 3.78 17.94
C CYS A 97 3.58 2.42 18.52
N SER A 98 4.78 1.89 18.25
CA SER A 98 5.13 0.55 18.74
C SER A 98 5.54 0.62 20.22
N ALA A 99 4.96 -0.25 21.06
CA ALA A 99 5.25 -0.28 22.48
C ALA A 99 6.74 -0.50 22.80
N GLN A 100 7.45 -1.22 21.92
CA GLN A 100 8.89 -1.48 22.05
C GLN A 100 9.75 -0.20 21.88
N PHE A 101 9.29 0.74 21.06
CA PHE A 101 10.07 1.91 20.64
C PHE A 101 9.46 3.25 21.05
N LYS A 102 8.25 3.24 21.61
CA LYS A 102 7.48 4.44 21.92
C LYS A 102 8.26 5.41 22.81
N GLY A 103 8.42 6.63 22.32
CA GLY A 103 9.10 7.72 23.04
C GLY A 103 10.62 7.73 22.90
N GLN A 104 11.19 6.82 22.11
CA GLN A 104 12.60 6.92 21.71
C GLN A 104 12.80 8.08 20.73
N THR A 105 14.05 8.55 20.62
CA THR A 105 14.39 9.70 19.81
C THR A 105 14.70 9.32 18.36
N THR A 106 14.72 10.30 17.46
CA THR A 106 15.19 10.12 16.08
C THR A 106 16.62 9.56 16.00
N ALA A 107 17.50 9.90 16.95
CA ALA A 107 18.88 9.41 17.00
C ALA A 107 18.98 7.92 17.39
N ASP A 108 17.95 7.38 18.04
CA ASP A 108 17.88 5.99 18.50
C ASP A 108 17.46 5.02 17.38
N TRP A 109 17.39 5.47 16.12
CA TRP A 109 16.87 4.71 14.98
C TRP A 109 17.49 3.32 14.79
N ASN A 110 18.76 3.14 15.16
CA ASN A 110 19.43 1.84 15.09
C ASN A 110 18.75 0.77 15.97
N ASN A 111 17.99 1.16 17.01
CA ASN A 111 17.24 0.23 17.85
C ASN A 111 16.14 -0.50 17.06
N GLY A 112 15.63 0.09 15.97
CA GLY A 112 14.68 -0.56 15.07
C GLY A 112 15.23 -1.82 14.40
N ALA A 113 16.56 -1.99 14.33
CA ALA A 113 17.19 -3.19 13.77
C ALA A 113 16.85 -4.48 14.53
N ALA A 114 16.33 -4.39 15.76
CA ALA A 114 15.81 -5.55 16.48
C ALA A 114 14.74 -6.30 15.67
N LEU A 115 13.93 -5.59 14.87
CA LEU A 115 12.88 -6.17 14.03
C LEU A 115 13.44 -7.00 12.87
N ASN A 116 14.69 -6.77 12.45
CA ASN A 116 15.28 -7.52 11.35
C ASN A 116 15.54 -8.99 11.69
N SER A 117 15.60 -9.32 12.98
CA SER A 117 15.88 -10.67 13.51
C SER A 117 14.75 -11.25 14.38
N ASP A 118 13.70 -10.48 14.66
CA ASP A 118 12.56 -10.92 15.46
C ASP A 118 11.26 -10.67 14.69
N LEU A 119 10.82 -11.71 13.98
CA LEU A 119 9.60 -11.68 13.16
C LEU A 119 8.34 -11.42 14.00
N GLY A 120 8.27 -11.94 15.23
CA GLY A 120 7.12 -11.75 16.10
C GLY A 120 7.01 -10.30 16.57
N ALA A 121 8.15 -9.70 16.94
CA ALA A 121 8.22 -8.28 17.27
C ALA A 121 7.88 -7.38 16.07
N ASP A 122 8.33 -7.74 14.86
CA ASP A 122 8.06 -6.99 13.64
C ASP A 122 6.55 -6.93 13.31
N ILE A 123 5.88 -8.10 13.32
CA ILE A 123 4.43 -8.19 13.12
C ILE A 123 3.67 -7.42 14.21
N THR A 124 4.08 -7.58 15.47
CA THR A 124 3.46 -6.88 16.61
C THR A 124 3.56 -5.36 16.44
N ALA A 125 4.74 -4.84 16.12
CA ALA A 125 4.96 -3.42 15.90
C ALA A 125 4.08 -2.88 14.76
N ARG A 126 3.94 -3.63 13.66
CA ARG A 126 3.09 -3.23 12.53
C ARG A 126 1.61 -3.15 12.93
N HIS A 127 1.13 -4.11 13.70
CA HIS A 127 -0.25 -4.14 14.21
C HIS A 127 -0.51 -3.02 15.22
N GLU A 128 0.43 -2.76 16.14
CA GLU A 128 0.37 -1.63 17.08
C GLU A 128 0.29 -0.29 16.33
N CYS A 129 1.08 -0.14 15.28
CA CYS A 129 1.12 1.06 14.48
C CYS A 129 -0.13 1.27 13.62
N GLU A 130 -0.69 0.23 13.01
CA GLU A 130 -1.99 0.35 12.36
C GLU A 130 -3.10 0.68 13.37
N SER A 131 -3.09 0.07 14.56
CA SER A 131 -4.08 0.35 15.61
C SER A 131 -3.99 1.81 16.10
N PHE A 132 -2.78 2.34 16.25
CA PHE A 132 -2.55 3.72 16.71
C PHE A 132 -3.02 4.77 15.69
N TYR A 133 -2.66 4.60 14.41
CA TYR A 133 -2.96 5.59 13.37
C TYR A 133 -4.33 5.39 12.71
N GLY A 134 -4.85 4.17 12.74
CA GLY A 134 -5.88 3.69 11.81
C GLY A 134 -5.28 3.37 10.44
N GLN A 135 -5.87 2.39 9.74
CA GLN A 135 -5.32 1.82 8.50
C GLN A 135 -4.96 2.86 7.42
N ASP A 136 -5.86 3.80 7.12
CA ASP A 136 -5.64 4.80 6.07
C ASP A 136 -4.47 5.74 6.39
N THR A 137 -4.41 6.22 7.62
CA THR A 137 -3.32 7.08 8.12
C THR A 137 -2.02 6.28 8.21
N TRP A 138 -2.09 5.01 8.63
CA TRP A 138 -0.93 4.13 8.69
C TRP A 138 -0.30 3.96 7.32
N PHE A 139 -1.08 3.68 6.28
CA PHE A 139 -0.57 3.58 4.91
C PHE A 139 0.13 4.87 4.45
N SER A 140 -0.42 6.01 4.85
CA SER A 140 0.12 7.32 4.49
C SER A 140 1.48 7.57 5.14
N GLY A 141 1.56 7.31 6.46
CA GLY A 141 2.81 7.41 7.21
C GLY A 141 3.83 6.33 6.82
N HIS A 142 3.36 5.12 6.53
CA HIS A 142 4.23 3.99 6.15
C HIS A 142 4.90 4.31 4.83
N ARG A 143 4.11 4.81 3.88
CA ARG A 143 4.59 5.16 2.56
C ARG A 143 5.54 6.35 2.58
N ASN A 144 5.19 7.45 3.25
CA ASN A 144 5.90 8.72 3.09
C ASN A 144 6.21 9.47 4.41
N GLY A 145 6.33 8.72 5.50
CA GLY A 145 6.66 9.24 6.83
C GLY A 145 5.75 10.37 7.29
N GLU A 146 6.31 11.30 8.06
CA GLU A 146 5.63 12.50 8.55
C GLU A 146 4.94 13.30 7.42
N SER A 147 5.57 13.41 6.26
CA SER A 147 4.98 14.15 5.13
C SER A 147 3.74 13.45 4.54
N GLY A 148 3.69 12.12 4.61
CA GLY A 148 2.51 11.34 4.27
C GLY A 148 1.40 11.50 5.30
N LEU A 149 1.73 11.55 6.59
CA LEU A 149 0.76 11.84 7.66
C LEU A 149 0.09 13.21 7.49
N GLN A 150 0.85 14.21 7.03
CA GLN A 150 0.34 15.55 6.76
C GLN A 150 -0.44 15.66 5.43
N ASN A 151 -0.25 14.70 4.51
CA ASN A 151 -0.90 14.69 3.19
C ASN A 151 -1.24 13.25 2.74
N PRO A 152 -2.30 12.65 3.29
CA PRO A 152 -2.57 11.21 3.19
C PRO A 152 -3.07 10.73 1.81
N ASP A 153 -3.47 11.64 0.92
CA ASP A 153 -4.15 11.29 -0.34
C ASP A 153 -3.34 11.66 -1.59
N THR A 154 -2.00 11.59 -1.52
CA THR A 154 -1.17 11.77 -2.71
C THR A 154 -1.41 10.65 -3.73
N PRO A 155 -1.18 10.89 -5.03
CA PRO A 155 -1.23 9.83 -6.04
C PRO A 155 -0.35 8.62 -5.71
N ASP A 156 0.81 8.88 -5.11
CA ASP A 156 1.78 7.86 -4.70
C ASP A 156 1.25 6.98 -3.56
N ILE A 157 0.71 7.57 -2.50
CA ILE A 157 0.09 6.84 -1.38
C ILE A 157 -1.09 6.00 -1.89
N ARG A 158 -1.93 6.56 -2.78
CA ARG A 158 -3.03 5.80 -3.38
C ARG A 158 -2.53 4.63 -4.22
N ALA A 159 -1.49 4.81 -5.03
CA ALA A 159 -0.92 3.73 -5.84
C ALA A 159 -0.38 2.60 -4.96
N TYR A 160 0.35 2.94 -3.89
CA TYR A 160 0.84 1.96 -2.92
C TYR A 160 -0.31 1.17 -2.28
N LYS A 161 -1.32 1.87 -1.73
CA LYS A 161 -2.52 1.24 -1.14
C LYS A 161 -3.24 0.31 -2.12
N GLU A 162 -3.48 0.79 -3.34
CA GLU A 162 -4.13 0.00 -4.40
C GLU A 162 -3.31 -1.24 -4.78
N GLY A 163 -1.97 -1.13 -4.80
CA GLY A 163 -1.07 -2.25 -5.03
C GLY A 163 -1.17 -3.31 -3.93
N VAL A 164 -1.11 -2.89 -2.66
CA VAL A 164 -1.25 -3.79 -1.51
C VAL A 164 -2.60 -4.50 -1.51
N PHE A 165 -3.71 -3.77 -1.66
CA PHE A 165 -5.03 -4.40 -1.68
C PHE A 165 -5.26 -5.29 -2.91
N TRP A 166 -4.63 -4.97 -4.04
CA TRP A 166 -4.65 -5.87 -5.18
C TRP A 166 -3.92 -7.18 -4.86
N ILE A 167 -2.69 -7.13 -4.30
CA ILE A 167 -1.94 -8.32 -3.87
C ILE A 167 -2.76 -9.13 -2.86
N GLN A 168 -3.35 -8.47 -1.85
CA GLN A 168 -4.20 -9.13 -0.86
C GLN A 168 -5.34 -9.90 -1.54
N SER A 169 -6.05 -9.27 -2.48
CA SER A 169 -7.13 -9.92 -3.22
C SER A 169 -6.67 -11.14 -4.02
N GLN A 170 -5.42 -11.16 -4.49
CA GLN A 170 -4.86 -12.32 -5.18
C GLN A 170 -4.56 -13.46 -4.21
N ILE A 171 -3.97 -13.16 -3.05
CA ILE A 171 -3.71 -14.14 -1.99
C ILE A 171 -5.02 -14.78 -1.51
N GLU A 172 -6.07 -13.97 -1.33
CA GLU A 172 -7.39 -14.41 -0.85
C GLU A 172 -8.21 -15.15 -1.92
N SER A 173 -7.82 -15.09 -3.19
CA SER A 173 -8.57 -15.69 -4.29
C SER A 173 -8.52 -17.23 -4.33
N ASP A 174 -7.48 -17.83 -3.76
CA ASP A 174 -7.27 -19.28 -3.70
C ASP A 174 -6.38 -19.61 -2.50
N PRO A 175 -6.83 -20.46 -1.54
CA PRO A 175 -6.05 -20.82 -0.35
C PRO A 175 -4.65 -21.35 -0.64
N LYS A 176 -4.39 -21.90 -1.84
CA LYS A 176 -3.03 -22.35 -2.20
C LYS A 176 -2.01 -21.21 -2.18
N TYR A 177 -2.43 -19.96 -2.43
CA TYR A 177 -1.50 -18.82 -2.48
C TYR A 177 -0.98 -18.40 -1.10
N LEU A 178 -1.56 -18.95 -0.02
CA LEU A 178 -1.02 -18.81 1.34
C LEU A 178 0.19 -19.72 1.58
N THR A 179 0.37 -20.76 0.77
CA THR A 179 1.35 -21.82 1.05
C THR A 179 2.27 -22.16 -0.12
N ASP A 180 1.96 -21.69 -1.33
CA ASP A 180 2.80 -21.88 -2.52
C ASP A 180 3.86 -20.78 -2.69
N ASP A 181 4.73 -20.99 -3.68
CA ASP A 181 5.85 -20.10 -4.01
C ASP A 181 5.45 -18.92 -4.92
N THR A 182 4.15 -18.68 -5.14
CA THR A 182 3.67 -17.60 -6.01
C THR A 182 3.80 -16.25 -5.31
N ARG A 183 4.60 -15.35 -5.86
CA ARG A 183 4.64 -13.93 -5.49
C ARG A 183 3.73 -13.16 -6.43
N PHE A 184 2.83 -12.35 -5.88
CA PHE A 184 2.14 -11.28 -6.62
C PHE A 184 2.86 -9.96 -6.41
N TRP A 185 2.94 -9.15 -7.46
CA TRP A 185 3.63 -7.87 -7.40
C TRP A 185 2.85 -6.77 -8.12
N ALA A 186 3.03 -5.54 -7.66
CA ALA A 186 2.60 -4.33 -8.34
C ALA A 186 3.81 -3.41 -8.49
N ASP A 187 4.00 -2.81 -9.66
CA ASP A 187 5.09 -1.88 -9.93
C ASP A 187 4.77 -0.52 -9.28
N ILE A 188 5.35 -0.30 -8.10
CA ILE A 188 5.28 0.92 -7.33
C ILE A 188 6.69 1.50 -7.23
N VAL A 189 6.87 2.70 -7.79
CA VAL A 189 8.16 3.39 -7.79
C VAL A 189 8.65 3.61 -6.35
N PRO A 190 9.86 3.21 -5.96
CA PRO A 190 10.40 3.49 -4.63
C PRO A 190 10.55 5.00 -4.35
N ILE A 191 10.48 5.39 -3.07
CA ILE A 191 10.77 6.77 -2.60
C ILE A 191 11.83 6.79 -1.51
#